data_AF-A0A7S4A9D5-F1
#
_entry.id   AF-A0A7S4A9D5-F1
#
_cell.length_a   1.000
_cell.length_b   1.000
_cell.length_c   1.000
_cell.angle_alpha   90.00
_cell.angle_beta   90.00
_cell.angle_gamma   90.00
#
_symmetry.space_group_name_H-M   'P 1'
#
loop_
_entity.id
_entity.type
_entity.pdbx_description
1 polymer ?
#
loop_
_entity_poly.entity_id
_entity_poly.type
_entity_poly.pdbx_seq_one_letter_code
_entity_poly.pdbx_strand_id
1 'polypeptide(L)'
;MEGTTTLADALLGDLDDLMDSDDEDQNEVADNEDIDTSNNASNTEENVNDTISATQSKPSSANELEKATTAQSQFLDNRSLQKHLKIIRDHNDSRGDCTDKDNSKVTPYASAIKKRKEEEENHHLVVQSNKYLTSLAEEMRRAHSNLTETYRPKFPELEDLLPNPLHYKNAIRIIGNETDLTKVNDELNEILSSNQIITISMAGSTTSGRALTESELKEVDAAATYTEELLLVQKDLMKFVENSMENLCPSICALIEAPTAARLLGLAGGLQELTKVSIHGEVRETSELYVSRLQY
;
A
#
# COMPACT_ATOMS: atom_id res chain seq x y z
N MET A 1 -51.56 12.29 -51.03
CA MET A 1 -50.48 12.96 -50.27
C MET A 1 -50.21 12.05 -49.10
N GLU A 2 -49.05 11.41 -49.06
CA GLU A 2 -48.60 10.59 -47.94
C GLU A 2 -47.23 11.14 -47.55
N GLY A 3 -47.07 11.48 -46.28
CA GLY A 3 -45.88 12.17 -45.78
C GLY A 3 -44.75 11.16 -45.53
N THR A 4 -43.55 11.47 -45.99
CA THR A 4 -42.35 10.72 -45.63
C THR A 4 -41.92 11.12 -44.22
N THR A 5 -42.40 10.42 -43.20
CA THR A 5 -41.82 10.49 -41.86
C THR A 5 -40.36 10.04 -41.95
N THR A 6 -39.45 10.87 -41.44
CA THR A 6 -38.01 10.63 -41.53
C THR A 6 -37.49 9.98 -40.25
N LEU A 7 -36.35 9.29 -40.32
CA LEU A 7 -35.79 8.54 -39.18
C LEU A 7 -35.52 9.41 -37.93
N ALA A 8 -35.31 10.72 -38.11
CA ALA A 8 -35.14 11.68 -37.01
C ALA A 8 -36.45 11.94 -36.23
N ASP A 9 -37.60 11.88 -36.90
CA ASP A 9 -38.94 12.10 -36.33
C ASP A 9 -39.28 10.99 -35.32
N ALA A 10 -38.94 9.75 -35.68
CA ALA A 10 -39.09 8.57 -34.82
C ALA A 10 -38.09 8.51 -33.65
N LEU A 11 -36.99 9.26 -33.71
CA LEU A 11 -36.00 9.36 -32.62
C LEU A 11 -36.28 10.55 -31.68
N LEU A 12 -37.16 11.49 -32.06
CA LEU A 12 -37.60 12.57 -31.18
C LEU A 12 -38.67 12.09 -30.18
N GLY A 13 -39.62 11.28 -30.63
CA GLY A 13 -40.69 10.75 -29.78
C GLY A 13 -40.19 9.84 -28.65
N ASP A 14 -39.08 9.12 -28.85
CA ASP A 14 -38.41 8.27 -27.85
C ASP A 14 -37.69 9.10 -26.76
N LEU A 15 -37.69 10.44 -26.87
CA LEU A 15 -37.06 11.37 -25.94
C LEU A 15 -38.08 12.16 -25.10
N ASP A 16 -39.28 12.44 -25.63
CA ASP A 16 -40.37 13.11 -24.88
C ASP A 16 -40.90 12.22 -23.73
N ASP A 17 -40.99 10.90 -23.95
CA ASP A 17 -41.40 9.89 -22.95
C ASP A 17 -40.43 9.77 -21.74
N LEU A 18 -39.34 10.55 -21.71
CA LEU A 18 -38.34 10.59 -20.63
C LEU A 18 -38.24 11.94 -19.90
N MET A 19 -39.10 12.92 -20.18
CA MET A 19 -39.14 14.20 -19.46
C MET A 19 -40.30 14.36 -18.45
N ASP A 20 -41.28 13.45 -18.43
CA ASP A 20 -42.45 13.57 -17.54
C ASP A 20 -42.22 12.85 -16.20
N SER A 21 -41.28 13.36 -15.38
CA SER A 21 -41.04 12.89 -14.01
C SER A 21 -40.58 13.99 -13.03
N ASP A 22 -41.16 15.19 -13.15
CA ASP A 22 -41.12 16.22 -12.11
C ASP A 22 -42.41 16.12 -11.26
N ASP A 23 -42.36 15.37 -10.15
CA ASP A 23 -43.33 15.50 -9.06
C ASP A 23 -42.66 16.30 -7.92
N GLU A 24 -43.21 17.49 -7.61
CA GLU A 24 -42.82 18.24 -6.41
C GLU A 24 -43.32 17.53 -5.15
N ASP A 25 -42.55 17.60 -4.06
CA ASP A 25 -43.16 17.74 -2.74
C ASP A 25 -42.33 18.65 -1.82
N GLN A 26 -43.00 19.34 -0.90
CA GLN A 26 -42.54 20.66 -0.42
C GLN A 26 -42.04 20.70 1.04
N ASN A 27 -41.35 21.80 1.38
CA ASN A 27 -40.84 22.16 2.71
C ASN A 27 -41.73 21.77 3.91
N GLU A 28 -41.07 21.33 4.99
CA GLU A 28 -41.37 21.86 6.34
C GLU A 28 -40.08 22.28 7.05
N VAL A 29 -40.17 23.33 7.88
CA VAL A 29 -39.05 23.91 8.65
C VAL A 29 -39.55 24.44 9.99
N ALA A 30 -39.26 23.70 11.07
CA ALA A 30 -39.43 24.04 12.49
C ALA A 30 -38.76 22.91 13.32
N ASP A 31 -38.24 23.11 14.52
CA ASP A 31 -37.83 24.34 15.22
C ASP A 31 -36.73 23.96 16.26
N ASN A 32 -36.07 24.95 16.88
CA ASN A 32 -35.07 24.68 17.93
C ASN A 32 -35.72 24.67 19.33
N GLU A 33 -35.40 23.67 20.16
CA GLU A 33 -35.40 23.83 21.63
C GLU A 33 -34.18 23.13 22.26
N ASP A 34 -33.28 23.94 22.85
CA ASP A 34 -32.28 23.46 23.81
C ASP A 34 -32.93 23.30 25.20
N ILE A 35 -32.81 22.12 25.83
CA ILE A 35 -32.96 21.99 27.29
C ILE A 35 -31.77 21.20 27.84
N ASP A 36 -31.14 21.81 28.84
CA ASP A 36 -29.87 21.41 29.45
C ASP A 36 -30.07 20.67 30.80
N THR A 37 -28.97 20.14 31.34
CA THR A 37 -28.76 19.73 32.74
C THR A 37 -29.47 18.45 33.21
N SER A 38 -28.69 17.37 33.35
CA SER A 38 -28.30 16.95 34.72
C SER A 38 -27.17 15.89 34.77
N ASN A 39 -25.97 16.37 35.11
CA ASN A 39 -24.99 15.77 36.03
C ASN A 39 -25.17 14.30 36.48
N ASN A 40 -24.12 13.50 36.27
CA ASN A 40 -23.41 12.95 37.44
C ASN A 40 -21.90 12.97 37.18
N ALA A 41 -21.12 13.37 38.18
CA ALA A 41 -19.67 13.53 38.07
C ALA A 41 -18.96 12.86 39.25
N SER A 42 -17.84 12.19 38.97
CA SER A 42 -16.86 11.79 39.98
C SER A 42 -15.45 11.96 39.41
N ASN A 43 -14.72 12.94 39.96
CA ASN A 43 -13.29 13.17 39.77
C ASN A 43 -12.49 12.05 40.50
N THR A 44 -11.16 12.01 40.68
CA THR A 44 -9.99 12.94 40.58
C THR A 44 -8.75 12.03 40.41
N GLU A 45 -7.49 12.38 40.07
CA GLU A 45 -6.71 13.63 39.88
C GLU A 45 -6.17 13.65 38.43
N GLU A 46 -5.95 14.78 37.74
CA GLU A 46 -5.11 15.96 38.02
C GLU A 46 -3.59 15.70 38.10
N ASN A 47 -2.85 16.20 37.11
CA ASN A 47 -1.85 17.24 37.38
C ASN A 47 -1.72 18.16 36.14
N VAL A 48 -1.38 19.43 36.37
CA VAL A 48 -1.49 20.52 35.40
C VAL A 48 -0.14 21.20 35.24
N ASN A 49 0.17 21.72 34.05
CA ASN A 49 0.92 22.96 33.94
C ASN A 49 0.46 23.73 32.71
N ASP A 50 -0.16 24.88 32.95
CA ASP A 50 -0.75 25.76 31.95
C ASP A 50 0.17 26.96 31.69
N THR A 51 0.35 27.33 30.43
CA THR A 51 0.88 28.64 30.01
C THR A 51 0.37 28.95 28.61
N ILE A 52 -0.92 29.27 28.49
CA ILE A 52 -1.46 29.92 27.30
C ILE A 52 -0.74 31.27 27.06
N SER A 53 -0.18 31.44 25.86
CA SER A 53 0.21 32.75 25.33
C SER A 53 -0.39 32.90 23.93
N ALA A 54 -1.33 33.81 23.78
CA ALA A 54 -2.11 33.96 22.56
C ALA A 54 -1.52 35.03 21.63
N THR A 55 -1.04 34.62 20.46
CA THR A 55 -0.77 35.50 19.32
C THR A 55 -1.38 34.90 18.05
N GLN A 56 -2.11 35.73 17.30
CA GLN A 56 -2.75 35.33 16.05
C GLN A 56 -1.81 35.59 14.86
N SER A 57 -1.49 34.56 14.08
CA SER A 57 -0.97 34.72 12.71
C SER A 57 -1.32 33.51 11.85
N LYS A 58 -1.91 33.78 10.68
CA LYS A 58 -2.28 32.81 9.63
C LYS A 58 -1.28 32.94 8.45
N PRO A 59 -1.19 31.97 7.52
CA PRO A 59 -0.22 30.88 7.63
C PRO A 59 0.89 30.94 6.55
N SER A 60 1.98 30.20 6.75
CA SER A 60 3.05 30.02 5.75
C SER A 60 3.20 28.54 5.35
N SER A 61 2.78 28.23 4.12
CA SER A 61 2.62 26.86 3.57
C SER A 61 3.91 26.06 3.31
N ALA A 62 5.05 26.45 3.89
CA ALA A 62 6.37 25.85 3.58
C ALA A 62 6.81 24.78 4.59
N ASN A 63 6.50 24.96 5.88
CA ASN A 63 7.11 24.16 6.96
C ASN A 63 6.46 22.78 7.19
N GLU A 64 5.35 22.48 6.51
CA GLU A 64 4.64 21.20 6.65
C GLU A 64 5.18 20.16 5.64
N LEU A 65 5.61 20.61 4.45
CA LEU A 65 6.11 19.76 3.37
C LEU A 65 7.51 19.18 3.67
N GLU A 66 8.43 20.02 4.16
CA GLU A 66 9.74 19.58 4.67
C GLU A 66 9.57 18.60 5.84
N LYS A 67 8.53 18.77 6.66
CA LYS A 67 8.24 17.89 7.80
C LYS A 67 7.60 16.56 7.39
N ALA A 68 6.82 16.52 6.31
CA ALA A 68 6.26 15.30 5.73
C ALA A 68 7.34 14.45 5.06
N THR A 69 8.16 15.05 4.20
CA THR A 69 9.30 14.39 3.54
C THR A 69 10.35 13.91 4.57
N THR A 70 10.67 14.73 5.57
CA THR A 70 11.55 14.32 6.70
C THR A 70 10.89 13.32 7.65
N ALA A 71 9.57 13.08 7.59
CA ALA A 71 8.90 12.01 8.35
C ALA A 71 8.99 10.66 7.63
N GLN A 72 8.98 10.66 6.29
CA GLN A 72 8.98 9.44 5.47
C GLN A 72 10.34 8.72 5.52
N SER A 73 11.47 9.44 5.39
CA SER A 73 12.81 8.80 5.42
C SER A 73 13.08 8.00 6.72
N GLN A 74 12.43 8.39 7.83
CA GLN A 74 12.62 7.81 9.17
C GLN A 74 12.38 6.31 9.25
N PHE A 75 11.59 5.71 8.34
CA PHE A 75 11.44 4.26 8.31
C PHE A 75 12.71 3.56 7.84
N LEU A 76 13.35 4.03 6.76
CA LEU A 76 14.62 3.48 6.28
C LEU A 76 15.80 3.91 7.15
N ASP A 77 15.78 5.13 7.69
CA ASP A 77 16.80 5.63 8.64
C ASP A 77 16.71 4.93 10.01
N ASN A 78 15.71 4.08 10.24
CA ASN A 78 15.50 3.41 11.52
C ASN A 78 16.71 2.53 11.89
N ARG A 79 17.46 2.97 12.91
CA ARG A 79 18.70 2.31 13.37
C ARG A 79 18.51 0.84 13.80
N SER A 80 17.29 0.39 14.09
CA SER A 80 17.01 -1.02 14.38
C SER A 80 16.84 -1.84 13.09
N LEU A 81 16.09 -1.32 12.11
CA LEU A 81 15.99 -1.92 10.77
C LEU A 81 17.37 -1.99 10.10
N GLN A 82 18.16 -0.90 10.14
CA GLN A 82 19.50 -0.86 9.56
C GLN A 82 20.51 -1.82 10.22
N LYS A 83 20.33 -2.17 11.50
CA LYS A 83 21.09 -3.27 12.13
C LYS A 83 20.61 -4.62 11.64
N HIS A 84 19.30 -4.83 11.58
CA HIS A 84 18.67 -6.07 11.14
C HIS A 84 19.06 -6.44 9.71
N LEU A 85 19.01 -5.47 8.78
CA LEU A 85 19.43 -5.64 7.39
C LEU A 85 20.92 -5.97 7.23
N LYS A 86 21.79 -5.50 8.14
CA LYS A 86 23.21 -5.89 8.16
C LYS A 86 23.36 -7.34 8.60
N ILE A 87 22.76 -7.73 9.72
CA ILE A 87 22.78 -9.12 10.22
C ILE A 87 22.23 -10.09 9.16
N ILE A 88 21.18 -9.70 8.42
CA ILE A 88 20.63 -10.48 7.31
C ILE A 88 21.63 -10.65 6.16
N ARG A 89 22.31 -9.57 5.75
CA ARG A 89 23.29 -9.60 4.67
C ARG A 89 24.51 -10.44 5.09
N ASP A 90 25.04 -10.21 6.28
CA ASP A 90 26.12 -10.99 6.89
C ASP A 90 25.79 -12.50 6.94
N HIS A 91 24.54 -12.87 7.27
CA HIS A 91 24.08 -14.26 7.30
C HIS A 91 23.85 -14.87 5.90
N ASN A 92 23.39 -14.08 4.91
CA ASN A 92 23.29 -14.54 3.52
C ASN A 92 24.68 -14.81 2.93
N ASP A 93 25.62 -13.88 3.11
CA ASP A 93 26.99 -14.01 2.62
C ASP A 93 27.71 -15.20 3.30
N SER A 94 27.49 -15.40 4.61
CA SER A 94 28.02 -16.54 5.36
C SER A 94 27.48 -17.91 4.92
N ARG A 95 26.36 -17.95 4.17
CA ARG A 95 25.85 -19.19 3.53
C ARG A 95 26.36 -19.39 2.11
N GLY A 96 27.10 -18.43 1.55
CA GLY A 96 27.74 -18.53 0.24
C GLY A 96 29.05 -19.33 0.24
N ASP A 97 29.77 -19.39 1.37
CA ASP A 97 30.99 -20.20 1.52
C ASP A 97 30.85 -21.25 2.63
N CYS A 98 30.17 -22.34 2.30
CA CYS A 98 30.27 -23.61 3.02
C CYS A 98 30.94 -24.68 2.15
N THR A 99 32.12 -24.38 1.59
CA THR A 99 32.98 -25.41 1.02
C THR A 99 33.60 -26.26 2.14
N ASP A 100 33.55 -27.60 2.01
CA ASP A 100 33.89 -28.53 3.11
C ASP A 100 35.28 -28.28 3.74
N LYS A 101 35.31 -28.05 5.06
CA LYS A 101 36.52 -28.23 5.89
C LYS A 101 36.25 -28.58 7.35
N ASP A 102 37.19 -29.37 7.87
CA ASP A 102 37.59 -29.50 9.26
C ASP A 102 36.54 -29.99 10.28
N ASN A 103 36.24 -31.29 10.09
CA ASN A 103 35.82 -32.25 11.10
C ASN A 103 36.75 -32.23 12.35
N SER A 104 36.54 -31.25 13.23
CA SER A 104 37.15 -31.18 14.56
C SER A 104 36.27 -31.89 15.59
N LYS A 105 36.91 -32.50 16.60
CA LYS A 105 36.27 -33.45 17.53
C LYS A 105 35.42 -32.76 18.61
N VAL A 106 34.29 -32.16 18.22
CA VAL A 106 33.29 -31.63 19.15
C VAL A 106 32.50 -32.79 19.79
N THR A 107 32.26 -32.73 21.10
CA THR A 107 31.44 -33.74 21.77
C THR A 107 29.97 -33.62 21.32
N PRO A 108 29.24 -34.73 21.05
CA PRO A 108 27.89 -34.67 20.46
C PRO A 108 26.86 -33.84 21.25
N TYR A 109 27.05 -33.72 22.56
CA TYR A 109 26.20 -32.89 23.41
C TYR A 109 26.47 -31.39 23.25
N ALA A 110 27.73 -30.97 23.10
CA ALA A 110 28.09 -29.57 22.94
C ALA A 110 27.65 -29.00 21.58
N SER A 111 27.80 -29.79 20.50
CA SER A 111 27.29 -29.42 19.18
C SER A 111 25.76 -29.34 19.14
N ALA A 112 25.05 -30.27 19.81
CA ALA A 112 23.58 -30.22 19.91
C ALA A 112 23.05 -29.04 20.75
N ILE A 113 23.80 -28.58 21.75
CA ILE A 113 23.48 -27.33 22.49
C ILE A 113 23.71 -26.11 21.60
N LYS A 114 24.85 -26.04 20.89
CA LYS A 114 25.18 -24.94 19.96
C LYS A 114 24.13 -24.82 18.84
N LYS A 115 23.82 -25.93 18.16
CA LYS A 115 22.85 -25.96 17.04
C LYS A 115 21.47 -25.48 17.44
N ARG A 116 20.95 -25.89 18.60
CA ARG A 116 19.64 -25.41 19.09
C ARG A 116 19.60 -23.91 19.37
N LYS A 117 20.71 -23.34 19.86
CA LYS A 117 20.82 -21.89 20.06
C LYS A 117 20.85 -21.15 18.72
N GLU A 118 21.56 -21.69 17.73
CA GLU A 118 21.59 -21.14 16.36
C GLU A 118 20.22 -21.25 15.67
N GLU A 119 19.47 -22.33 15.90
CA GLU A 119 18.08 -22.50 15.45
C GLU A 119 17.12 -21.49 16.10
N GLU A 120 17.26 -21.23 17.40
CA GLU A 120 16.47 -20.25 18.15
C GLU A 120 16.77 -18.80 17.72
N GLU A 121 18.05 -18.46 17.54
CA GLU A 121 18.49 -17.14 17.05
C GLU A 121 18.02 -16.90 15.61
N ASN A 122 18.09 -17.90 14.73
CA ASN A 122 17.58 -17.82 13.36
C ASN A 122 16.05 -17.68 13.32
N HIS A 123 15.31 -18.43 14.15
CA HIS A 123 13.85 -18.28 14.24
C HIS A 123 13.46 -16.86 14.72
N HIS A 124 14.20 -16.30 15.69
CA HIS A 124 13.98 -14.93 16.13
C HIS A 124 14.22 -13.90 15.01
N LEU A 125 15.29 -14.07 14.22
CA LEU A 125 15.57 -13.22 13.05
C LEU A 125 14.49 -13.31 11.97
N VAL A 126 13.93 -14.50 11.70
CA VAL A 126 12.81 -14.65 10.74
C VAL A 126 11.54 -13.96 11.25
N VAL A 127 11.19 -14.11 12.53
CA VAL A 127 10.01 -13.43 13.11
C VAL A 127 10.18 -11.91 13.09
N GLN A 128 11.37 -11.38 13.42
CA GLN A 128 11.66 -9.96 13.26
C GLN A 128 11.55 -9.51 11.80
N SER A 129 12.04 -10.31 10.84
CA SER A 129 11.97 -10.01 9.40
C SER A 129 10.53 -9.92 8.90
N ASN A 130 9.66 -10.83 9.32
CA ASN A 130 8.23 -10.79 8.98
C ASN A 130 7.57 -9.52 9.54
N LYS A 131 7.88 -9.13 10.79
CA LYS A 131 7.38 -7.86 11.35
C LYS A 131 7.84 -6.64 10.54
N TYR A 132 9.12 -6.59 10.14
CA TYR A 132 9.62 -5.51 9.29
C TYR A 132 8.98 -5.53 7.89
N LEU A 133 8.71 -6.70 7.30
CA LEU A 133 7.96 -6.82 6.03
C LEU A 133 6.54 -6.27 6.14
N THR A 134 5.82 -6.55 7.23
CA THR A 134 4.48 -5.99 7.46
C THR A 134 4.51 -4.46 7.57
N SER A 135 5.42 -3.89 8.38
CA SER A 135 5.56 -2.43 8.50
C SER A 135 6.03 -1.78 7.19
N LEU A 136 6.89 -2.44 6.42
CA LEU A 136 7.35 -1.96 5.12
C LEU A 136 6.25 -1.98 4.05
N ALA A 137 5.31 -2.93 4.12
CA ALA A 137 4.13 -2.93 3.26
C ALA A 137 3.18 -1.75 3.58
N GLU A 138 3.03 -1.39 4.85
CA GLU A 138 2.26 -0.20 5.23
C GLU A 138 2.97 1.09 4.77
N GLU A 139 4.29 1.20 4.99
CA GLU A 139 5.07 2.35 4.55
C GLU A 139 5.09 2.48 3.01
N MET A 140 5.14 1.38 2.28
CA MET A 140 5.06 1.38 0.81
C MET A 140 3.71 1.92 0.30
N ARG A 141 2.61 1.65 1.01
CA ARG A 141 1.30 2.27 0.72
C ARG A 141 1.32 3.79 0.97
N ARG A 142 2.00 4.25 2.03
CA ARG A 142 2.17 5.69 2.32
C ARG A 142 3.06 6.37 1.27
N ALA A 143 4.18 5.76 0.90
CA ALA A 143 5.11 6.23 -0.12
C ALA A 143 4.42 6.34 -1.50
N HIS A 144 3.63 5.34 -1.89
CA HIS A 144 2.83 5.41 -3.12
C HIS A 144 1.81 6.57 -3.06
N SER A 145 1.04 6.68 -1.95
CA SER A 145 0.06 7.76 -1.78
C SER A 145 0.69 9.15 -1.87
N ASN A 146 1.90 9.33 -1.32
CA ASN A 146 2.65 10.59 -1.38
C ASN A 146 3.17 10.87 -2.80
N LEU A 147 3.82 9.90 -3.45
CA LEU A 147 4.28 10.02 -4.83
C LEU A 147 3.14 10.39 -5.79
N THR A 148 1.96 9.81 -5.56
CA THR A 148 0.74 10.14 -6.29
C THR A 148 0.26 11.56 -6.01
N GLU A 149 0.23 11.98 -4.74
CA GLU A 149 -0.16 13.35 -4.35
C GLU A 149 0.75 14.41 -4.97
N THR A 150 2.08 14.22 -4.97
CA THR A 150 3.04 15.15 -5.58
C THR A 150 2.95 15.20 -7.11
N TYR A 151 2.54 14.11 -7.79
CA TYR A 151 2.39 14.08 -9.25
C TYR A 151 0.99 14.47 -9.76
N ARG A 152 -0.04 14.40 -8.89
CA ARG A 152 -1.44 14.76 -9.19
C ARG A 152 -1.63 16.13 -9.89
N PRO A 153 -0.83 17.19 -9.64
CA PRO A 153 -0.94 18.46 -10.37
C PRO A 153 -0.61 18.38 -11.87
N LYS A 154 0.12 17.34 -12.33
CA LYS A 154 0.40 17.10 -13.76
C LYS A 154 -0.55 16.09 -14.39
N PHE A 155 -0.78 14.95 -13.72
CA PHE A 155 -1.57 13.87 -14.32
C PHE A 155 -2.41 13.15 -13.26
N PRO A 156 -3.58 13.71 -12.89
CA PRO A 156 -4.41 13.15 -11.82
C PRO A 156 -4.96 11.76 -12.18
N GLU A 157 -5.35 11.55 -13.45
CA GLU A 157 -5.91 10.29 -13.96
C GLU A 157 -4.93 9.10 -13.90
N LEU A 158 -3.62 9.34 -13.76
CA LEU A 158 -2.61 8.29 -13.73
C LEU A 158 -2.79 7.35 -12.51
N GLU A 159 -3.40 7.84 -11.42
CA GLU A 159 -3.71 7.09 -10.20
C GLU A 159 -4.66 5.92 -10.49
N ASP A 160 -5.80 6.21 -11.14
CA ASP A 160 -6.82 5.21 -11.49
C ASP A 160 -6.34 4.24 -12.60
N LEU A 161 -5.52 4.73 -13.53
CA LEU A 161 -5.00 3.93 -14.65
C LEU A 161 -3.90 2.93 -14.23
N LEU A 162 -3.17 3.20 -13.13
CA LEU A 162 -2.03 2.38 -12.67
C LEU A 162 -2.07 2.11 -11.15
N PRO A 163 -3.02 1.30 -10.64
CA PRO A 163 -3.18 0.97 -9.21
C PRO A 163 -2.07 0.08 -8.61
N ASN A 164 -0.95 -0.12 -9.32
CA ASN A 164 0.20 -0.89 -8.86
C ASN A 164 1.41 0.04 -8.65
N PRO A 165 1.93 0.18 -7.41
CA PRO A 165 3.03 1.08 -7.09
C PRO A 165 4.28 0.92 -7.98
N LEU A 166 4.60 -0.30 -8.42
CA LEU A 166 5.74 -0.56 -9.30
C LEU A 166 5.57 0.10 -10.67
N HIS A 167 4.42 -0.13 -11.30
CA HIS A 167 4.11 0.41 -12.61
C HIS A 167 3.92 1.94 -12.55
N TYR A 168 3.26 2.45 -11.49
CA TYR A 168 3.08 3.87 -11.24
C TYR A 168 4.43 4.61 -11.10
N LYS A 169 5.30 4.15 -10.20
CA LYS A 169 6.64 4.74 -9.96
C LYS A 169 7.54 4.67 -11.20
N ASN A 170 7.45 3.60 -11.99
CA ASN A 170 8.20 3.50 -13.25
C ASN A 170 7.64 4.47 -14.32
N ALA A 171 6.32 4.54 -14.49
CA ALA A 171 5.68 5.39 -15.48
C ALA A 171 5.98 6.88 -15.23
N ILE A 172 5.88 7.36 -13.97
CA ILE A 172 6.26 8.73 -13.60
C ILE A 172 7.69 9.05 -14.01
N ARG A 173 8.63 8.13 -13.75
CA ARG A 173 10.07 8.36 -13.99
C ARG A 173 10.44 8.43 -15.47
N ILE A 174 9.61 7.85 -16.35
CA ILE A 174 9.75 7.95 -17.81
C ILE A 174 9.00 9.18 -18.34
N ILE A 175 7.76 9.42 -17.89
CA ILE A 175 6.94 10.55 -18.36
C ILE A 175 7.51 11.90 -17.91
N GLY A 176 8.11 11.96 -16.72
CA GLY A 176 8.78 13.16 -16.17
C GLY A 176 7.93 14.42 -16.32
N ASN A 177 8.50 15.48 -16.92
CA ASN A 177 7.75 16.69 -17.31
C ASN A 177 7.30 16.71 -18.79
N GLU A 178 7.58 15.67 -19.58
CA GLU A 178 7.27 15.66 -21.02
C GLU A 178 5.76 15.77 -21.28
N THR A 179 5.36 16.58 -22.26
CA THR A 179 3.95 16.82 -22.60
C THR A 179 3.44 15.94 -23.74
N ASP A 180 4.35 15.36 -24.52
CA ASP A 180 4.03 14.49 -25.65
C ASP A 180 4.38 13.03 -25.32
N LEU A 181 3.38 12.28 -24.87
CA LEU A 181 3.52 10.87 -24.50
C LEU A 181 3.94 9.98 -25.68
N THR A 182 3.75 10.41 -26.93
CA THR A 182 4.12 9.58 -28.10
C THR A 182 5.62 9.31 -28.18
N LYS A 183 6.46 10.22 -27.62
CA LYS A 183 7.91 10.09 -27.58
C LYS A 183 8.42 9.05 -26.57
N VAL A 184 7.65 8.80 -25.51
CA VAL A 184 8.02 7.90 -24.41
C VAL A 184 7.29 6.55 -24.46
N ASN A 185 6.39 6.37 -25.43
CA ASN A 185 5.63 5.14 -25.59
C ASN A 185 6.50 3.90 -25.81
N ASP A 186 7.67 4.01 -26.43
CA ASP A 186 8.59 2.88 -26.61
C ASP A 186 9.16 2.39 -25.27
N GLU A 187 9.57 3.30 -24.38
CA GLU A 187 10.05 2.97 -23.01
C GLU A 187 8.89 2.49 -22.11
N LEU A 188 7.68 3.03 -22.27
CA LEU A 188 6.49 2.53 -21.58
C LEU A 188 6.12 1.09 -21.98
N ASN A 189 6.37 0.67 -23.22
CA ASN A 189 6.08 -0.70 -23.69
C ASN A 189 6.95 -1.79 -23.04
N GLU A 190 8.08 -1.45 -22.42
CA GLU A 190 8.85 -2.42 -21.63
C GLU A 190 8.19 -2.75 -20.28
N ILE A 191 7.27 -1.91 -19.80
CA ILE A 191 6.81 -1.89 -18.41
C ILE A 191 5.28 -2.02 -18.28
N LEU A 192 4.52 -1.60 -19.28
CA LEU A 192 3.05 -1.58 -19.28
C LEU A 192 2.47 -2.39 -20.45
N SER A 193 1.25 -2.90 -20.30
CA SER A 193 0.55 -3.52 -21.43
C SER A 193 0.13 -2.48 -22.46
N SER A 194 0.15 -2.82 -23.75
CA SER A 194 -0.19 -1.88 -24.82
C SER A 194 -1.61 -1.30 -24.71
N ASN A 195 -2.53 -1.99 -24.04
CA ASN A 195 -3.86 -1.45 -23.69
C ASN A 195 -3.74 -0.25 -22.74
N GLN A 196 -3.04 -0.42 -21.61
CA GLN A 196 -2.79 0.67 -20.65
C GLN A 196 -2.08 1.86 -21.31
N ILE A 197 -1.14 1.60 -22.22
CA ILE A 197 -0.41 2.67 -22.94
C ILE A 197 -1.33 3.48 -23.84
N ILE A 198 -2.32 2.84 -24.50
CA ILE A 198 -3.36 3.54 -25.26
C ILE A 198 -4.24 4.37 -24.32
N THR A 199 -4.65 3.81 -23.17
CA THR A 199 -5.45 4.55 -22.17
C THR A 199 -4.69 5.76 -21.63
N ILE A 200 -3.41 5.60 -21.26
CA ILE A 200 -2.53 6.66 -20.76
C ILE A 200 -2.26 7.72 -21.83
N SER A 201 -2.04 7.32 -23.09
CA SER A 201 -1.86 8.24 -24.22
C SER A 201 -3.11 9.08 -24.49
N MET A 202 -4.30 8.47 -24.41
CA MET A 202 -5.59 9.14 -24.57
C MET A 202 -5.84 10.11 -23.40
N ALA A 203 -5.76 9.63 -22.16
CA ALA A 203 -5.88 10.41 -20.93
C ALA A 203 -4.91 11.60 -20.91
N GLY A 204 -3.64 11.38 -21.23
CA GLY A 204 -2.63 12.44 -21.31
C GLY A 204 -2.81 13.42 -22.46
N SER A 205 -3.60 13.07 -23.48
CA SER A 205 -4.00 14.02 -24.55
C SER A 205 -5.20 14.88 -24.13
N THR A 206 -5.94 14.49 -23.09
CA THR A 206 -7.12 15.21 -22.54
C THR A 206 -6.92 15.71 -21.10
N THR A 207 -5.75 15.48 -20.51
CA THR A 207 -5.47 15.77 -19.09
C THR A 207 -5.70 17.24 -18.74
N SER A 208 -6.34 17.47 -17.60
CA SER A 208 -6.57 18.82 -17.06
C SER A 208 -5.41 19.36 -16.23
N GLY A 209 -4.28 18.64 -16.14
CA GLY A 209 -3.12 19.02 -15.35
C GLY A 209 -2.19 20.05 -16.01
N ARG A 210 -1.16 20.47 -15.28
CA ARG A 210 -0.14 21.43 -15.74
C ARG A 210 1.27 20.83 -15.76
N ALA A 211 2.20 21.51 -16.44
CA ALA A 211 3.62 21.24 -16.25
C ALA A 211 4.04 21.49 -14.79
N LEU A 212 4.94 20.65 -14.28
CA LEU A 212 5.57 20.81 -12.98
C LEU A 212 6.73 21.82 -13.09
N THR A 213 6.99 22.54 -12.00
CA THR A 213 8.22 23.33 -11.87
C THR A 213 9.41 22.42 -11.54
N GLU A 214 10.63 22.91 -11.77
CA GLU A 214 11.87 22.16 -11.47
C GLU A 214 11.98 21.73 -9.99
N SER A 215 11.42 22.54 -9.07
CA SER A 215 11.39 22.20 -7.65
C SER A 215 10.42 21.05 -7.34
N GLU A 216 9.21 21.08 -7.92
CA GLU A 216 8.20 20.02 -7.75
C GLU A 216 8.66 18.71 -8.41
N LEU A 217 9.26 18.79 -9.60
CA LEU A 217 9.82 17.61 -10.28
C LEU A 217 10.93 16.94 -9.46
N LYS A 218 11.80 17.72 -8.83
CA LYS A 218 12.85 17.20 -7.94
C LYS A 218 12.27 16.51 -6.70
N GLU A 219 11.11 16.97 -6.21
CA GLU A 219 10.39 16.33 -5.11
C GLU A 219 9.76 14.99 -5.54
N VAL A 220 9.16 14.95 -6.74
CA VAL A 220 8.69 13.70 -7.38
C VAL A 220 9.83 12.69 -7.55
N ASP A 221 10.99 13.11 -8.06
CA ASP A 221 12.16 12.25 -8.21
C ASP A 221 12.68 11.73 -6.86
N ALA A 222 12.63 12.54 -5.80
CA ALA A 222 12.99 12.11 -4.45
C ALA A 222 12.00 11.06 -3.90
N ALA A 223 10.69 11.29 -4.04
CA ALA A 223 9.65 10.33 -3.63
C ALA A 223 9.71 9.02 -4.42
N ALA A 224 10.00 9.10 -5.74
CA ALA A 224 10.20 7.93 -6.59
C ALA A 224 11.46 7.14 -6.20
N THR A 225 12.55 7.83 -5.82
CA THR A 225 13.79 7.21 -5.33
C THR A 225 13.57 6.53 -3.97
N TYR A 226 12.91 7.20 -3.03
CA TYR A 226 12.54 6.60 -1.74
C TYR A 226 11.68 5.34 -1.91
N THR A 227 10.68 5.39 -2.80
CA THR A 227 9.84 4.24 -3.15
C THR A 227 10.66 3.07 -3.73
N GLU A 228 11.70 3.37 -4.53
CA GLU A 228 12.62 2.38 -5.08
C GLU A 228 13.51 1.72 -4.02
N GLU A 229 14.02 2.49 -3.05
CA GLU A 229 14.78 1.95 -1.91
C GLU A 229 13.92 1.01 -1.04
N LEU A 230 12.65 1.36 -0.78
CA LEU A 230 11.70 0.50 -0.07
C LEU A 230 11.52 -0.85 -0.78
N LEU A 231 11.37 -0.84 -2.11
CA LEU A 231 11.21 -2.04 -2.93
C LEU A 231 12.46 -2.93 -2.90
N LEU A 232 13.66 -2.34 -2.90
CA LEU A 232 14.92 -3.08 -2.75
C LEU A 232 15.03 -3.74 -1.37
N VAL A 233 14.71 -3.01 -0.29
CA VAL A 233 14.69 -3.56 1.07
C VAL A 233 13.64 -4.67 1.22
N GLN A 234 12.46 -4.52 0.63
CA GLN A 234 11.41 -5.55 0.65
C GLN A 234 11.87 -6.84 -0.06
N LYS A 235 12.56 -6.69 -1.20
CA LYS A 235 13.11 -7.79 -1.99
C LYS A 235 14.23 -8.53 -1.24
N ASP A 236 15.10 -7.81 -0.54
CA ASP A 236 16.16 -8.41 0.28
C ASP A 236 15.57 -9.15 1.51
N LEU A 237 14.60 -8.57 2.20
CA LEU A 237 13.91 -9.21 3.32
C LEU A 237 13.13 -10.46 2.91
N MET A 238 12.40 -10.44 1.79
CA MET A 238 11.67 -11.62 1.30
C MET A 238 12.62 -12.78 0.96
N LYS A 239 13.73 -12.53 0.25
CA LYS A 239 14.76 -13.55 -0.04
C LYS A 239 15.31 -14.19 1.24
N PHE A 240 15.57 -13.40 2.29
CA PHE A 240 16.08 -13.93 3.55
C PHE A 240 15.07 -14.86 4.24
N VAL A 241 13.78 -14.47 4.25
CA VAL A 241 12.70 -15.31 4.80
C VAL A 241 12.53 -16.59 3.98
N GLU A 242 12.58 -16.50 2.65
CA GLU A 242 12.54 -17.64 1.71
C GLU A 242 13.69 -18.63 1.96
N ASN A 243 14.95 -18.16 1.94
CA ASN A 243 16.16 -18.94 2.24
C ASN A 243 16.15 -19.60 3.64
N SER A 244 15.37 -19.04 4.57
CA SER A 244 15.22 -19.56 5.93
C SER A 244 14.02 -20.52 6.08
N MET A 245 13.04 -20.44 5.19
CA MET A 245 11.78 -21.19 5.29
C MET A 245 11.98 -22.70 5.11
N GLU A 246 12.88 -23.10 4.21
CA GLU A 246 13.25 -24.50 3.99
C GLU A 246 13.75 -25.19 5.28
N ASN A 247 14.53 -24.46 6.09
CA ASN A 247 15.03 -24.94 7.38
C ASN A 247 13.96 -24.89 8.48
N LEU A 248 13.10 -23.85 8.48
CA LEU A 248 12.18 -23.57 9.57
C LEU A 248 10.84 -24.32 9.45
N CYS A 249 10.33 -24.51 8.24
CA CYS A 249 9.01 -25.07 7.95
C CYS A 249 9.03 -26.01 6.72
N PRO A 250 9.87 -27.06 6.70
CA PRO A 250 10.04 -27.94 5.54
C PRO A 250 8.74 -28.63 5.09
N SER A 251 7.81 -28.90 6.01
CA SER A 251 6.49 -29.47 5.69
C SER A 251 5.57 -28.51 4.91
N ILE A 252 5.73 -27.19 5.10
CA ILE A 252 4.98 -26.17 4.35
C ILE A 252 5.65 -25.94 2.99
N CYS A 253 6.98 -25.84 2.95
CA CYS A 253 7.73 -25.76 1.70
C CYS A 253 7.48 -26.97 0.78
N ALA A 254 7.33 -28.18 1.34
CA ALA A 254 7.01 -29.39 0.59
C ALA A 254 5.57 -29.42 0.01
N LEU A 255 4.70 -28.46 0.38
CA LEU A 255 3.32 -28.37 -0.10
C LEU A 255 3.09 -27.19 -1.06
N ILE A 256 3.70 -26.03 -0.81
CA ILE A 256 3.46 -24.78 -1.57
C ILE A 256 4.73 -24.08 -2.07
N GLU A 257 5.91 -24.69 -1.92
CA GLU A 257 7.23 -24.12 -2.20
C GLU A 257 7.64 -22.97 -1.25
N ALA A 258 8.96 -22.77 -1.10
CA ALA A 258 9.54 -21.76 -0.21
C ALA A 258 9.08 -20.30 -0.48
N PRO A 259 9.04 -19.78 -1.73
CA PRO A 259 8.60 -18.40 -1.98
C PRO A 259 7.13 -18.16 -1.61
N THR A 260 6.23 -19.12 -1.88
CA THR A 260 4.81 -18.99 -1.53
C THR A 260 4.62 -19.09 -0.02
N ALA A 261 5.33 -20.01 0.65
CA ALA A 261 5.33 -20.13 2.11
C ALA A 261 5.84 -18.84 2.78
N ALA A 262 6.92 -18.24 2.28
CA ALA A 262 7.45 -16.96 2.77
C ALA A 262 6.44 -15.81 2.62
N ARG A 263 5.78 -15.70 1.46
CA ARG A 263 4.75 -14.67 1.22
C ARG A 263 3.53 -14.86 2.12
N LEU A 264 3.02 -16.10 2.24
CA LEU A 264 1.89 -16.43 3.11
C LEU A 264 2.21 -16.11 4.57
N LEU A 265 3.42 -16.43 5.04
CA LEU A 265 3.86 -16.14 6.40
C LEU A 265 4.03 -14.63 6.66
N GLY A 266 4.54 -13.88 5.68
CA GLY A 266 4.68 -12.43 5.74
C GLY A 266 3.34 -11.69 5.77
N LEU A 267 2.35 -12.17 5.01
CA LEU A 267 0.97 -11.65 5.04
C LEU A 267 0.25 -12.00 6.35
N ALA A 268 0.46 -13.20 6.89
CA ALA A 268 -0.13 -13.60 8.18
C ALA A 268 0.58 -12.96 9.40
N GLY A 269 1.79 -12.40 9.23
CA GLY A 269 2.59 -11.83 10.32
C GLY A 269 3.40 -12.84 11.15
N GLY A 270 3.42 -14.12 10.75
CA GLY A 270 4.19 -15.18 11.42
C GLY A 270 3.43 -16.50 11.56
N LEU A 271 4.15 -17.56 11.96
CA LEU A 271 3.60 -18.92 12.00
C LEU A 271 2.48 -19.10 13.03
N GLN A 272 2.61 -18.47 14.19
CA GLN A 272 1.60 -18.51 15.26
C GLN A 272 0.31 -17.80 14.84
N GLU A 273 0.38 -16.76 14.03
CA GLU A 273 -0.79 -16.06 13.49
C GLU A 273 -1.40 -16.85 12.33
N LEU A 274 -0.59 -17.41 11.44
CA LEU A 274 -1.05 -18.31 10.37
C LEU A 274 -1.85 -19.51 10.91
N THR A 275 -1.49 -20.05 12.09
CA THR A 275 -2.29 -21.11 12.75
C THR A 275 -3.61 -20.64 13.36
N LYS A 276 -3.84 -19.33 13.51
CA LYS A 276 -5.12 -18.73 13.94
C LYS A 276 -5.99 -18.29 12.78
N VAL A 277 -5.43 -18.12 11.57
CA VAL A 277 -6.18 -17.81 10.36
C VAL A 277 -7.11 -18.98 10.05
N SER A 278 -8.39 -18.81 10.39
CA SER A 278 -9.43 -19.79 10.04
C SER A 278 -9.54 -19.90 8.52
N ILE A 279 -9.57 -21.13 8.00
CA ILE A 279 -9.67 -21.44 6.56
C ILE A 279 -11.12 -21.22 6.06
N HIS A 280 -11.81 -20.21 6.58
CA HIS A 280 -13.24 -19.98 6.41
C HIS A 280 -13.60 -18.52 6.68
N GLY A 281 -13.51 -17.69 5.64
CA GLY A 281 -14.28 -16.45 5.58
C GLY A 281 -15.74 -16.77 5.27
N GLU A 282 -16.66 -16.18 6.05
CA GLU A 282 -18.05 -15.88 5.69
C GLU A 282 -18.84 -16.93 4.87
N VAL A 283 -19.20 -18.04 5.51
CA VAL A 283 -20.31 -18.91 5.08
C VAL A 283 -21.42 -18.96 6.14
N ARG A 284 -21.55 -17.89 6.94
CA ARG A 284 -22.45 -17.86 8.11
C ARG A 284 -23.75 -17.07 7.93
N GLU A 285 -23.82 -16.17 6.94
CA GLU A 285 -25.04 -15.39 6.65
C GLU A 285 -25.83 -15.94 5.45
N THR A 286 -25.17 -16.66 4.53
CA THR A 286 -25.80 -17.21 3.32
C THR A 286 -26.72 -18.41 3.60
N SER A 287 -26.57 -19.09 4.74
CA SER A 287 -27.40 -20.24 5.14
C SER A 287 -28.78 -19.83 5.65
N GLU A 288 -28.89 -18.79 6.49
CA GLU A 288 -30.17 -18.34 7.04
C GLU A 288 -31.06 -17.68 5.96
N LEU A 289 -30.45 -16.95 5.01
CA LEU A 289 -31.14 -16.39 3.86
C LEU A 289 -31.70 -17.47 2.90
N TYR A 290 -31.01 -18.61 2.73
CA TYR A 290 -31.50 -19.68 1.87
C TYR A 290 -32.64 -20.51 2.50
N VAL A 291 -32.63 -20.72 3.82
CA VAL A 291 -33.76 -21.37 4.51
C VAL A 291 -35.01 -20.49 4.46
N SER A 292 -34.85 -19.17 4.68
CA SER A 292 -35.96 -18.21 4.67
C SER A 292 -36.66 -18.09 3.32
N ARG A 293 -35.94 -18.34 2.21
CA ARG A 293 -36.45 -18.23 0.83
C ARG A 293 -37.03 -19.54 0.26
N LEU A 294 -37.23 -20.55 1.11
CA LEU A 294 -37.88 -21.83 0.77
C LEU A 294 -39.18 -22.08 1.56
N GLN A 295 -39.73 -21.04 2.21
CA GLN A 295 -40.93 -21.15 3.06
C GLN A 295 -42.08 -20.19 2.71
N TYR A 296 -42.03 -19.55 1.54
CA TYR A 296 -43.13 -18.82 0.88
C TYR A 296 -43.12 -19.11 -0.62
#